data_AF-D6V584-F1
#
_entry.id   AF-D6V584-F1
#
_cell.length_a   1.000
_cell.length_b   1.000
_cell.length_c   1.000
_cell.angle_alpha   90.00
_cell.angle_beta   90.00
_cell.angle_gamma   90.00
#
_symmetry.space_group_name_H-M   'P 1'
#
loop_
_entity.id
_entity.type
_entity.pdbx_description
1 polymer ?
#
loop_
_entity_poly.entity_id
_entity_poly.type
_entity_poly.pdbx_seq_one_letter_code
_entity_poly.pdbx_strand_id
1 'polypeptide(L)'
;MSYKVAAFYQFTPLPDFESLREPLRNMCAALDIKGIILLAAEGINGTVAGNAVNIDALMKQIQQGALFGGRTNNLELKFSTASDMPFNRMKVRLKKEIVTLKDDGTDPTRQVGTYVDAQDWNELIARPGMVLLDTRNDFEVEMGTFEGAVDPHIKSFSEFKEFADHTLDPARDTEIAMFCTGGIRCEKASSYLLSRGFKNVFHLRGGILKYLETIPEGESRWKGDCFVFDQRIALGHGLTERAAQLQGDDDE
;
A
#
# COMPACT_ATOMS: atom_id res chain seq x y z
N MET A 1 -15.53 5.27 21.37
CA MET A 1 -15.18 6.28 20.34
C MET A 1 -14.24 5.58 19.37
N SER A 2 -14.41 5.76 18.06
CA SER A 2 -13.47 5.21 17.07
C SER A 2 -12.48 6.26 16.59
N TYR A 3 -11.27 5.84 16.27
CA TYR A 3 -10.25 6.66 15.62
C TYR A 3 -10.43 6.56 14.10
N LYS A 4 -10.09 7.65 13.40
CA LYS A 4 -9.96 7.64 11.94
C LYS A 4 -8.52 7.32 11.60
N VAL A 5 -8.31 6.39 10.68
CA VAL A 5 -6.98 6.00 10.19
C VAL A 5 -6.88 6.39 8.72
N ALA A 6 -5.84 7.14 8.37
CA ALA A 6 -5.50 7.51 7.00
C ALA A 6 -4.26 6.72 6.56
N ALA A 7 -4.39 5.93 5.49
CA ALA A 7 -3.28 5.30 4.79
C ALA A 7 -3.11 6.02 3.44
N PHE A 8 -1.90 6.50 3.15
CA PHE A 8 -1.67 7.34 1.99
C PHE A 8 -0.26 7.20 1.42
N TYR A 9 -0.12 7.45 0.13
CA TYR A 9 1.17 7.68 -0.51
C TYR A 9 1.05 8.54 -1.76
N GLN A 10 2.18 9.09 -2.22
CA GLN A 10 2.32 9.64 -3.55
C GLN A 10 3.80 9.63 -3.93
N PHE A 11 4.10 9.11 -5.13
CA PHE A 11 5.39 9.34 -5.78
C PHE A 11 5.39 10.73 -6.40
N THR A 12 6.29 11.58 -5.96
CA THR A 12 6.44 12.96 -6.42
C THR A 12 7.82 13.49 -6.02
N PRO A 13 8.54 14.24 -6.87
CA PRO A 13 9.85 14.76 -6.50
C PRO A 13 9.79 15.70 -5.28
N LEU A 14 10.46 15.30 -4.19
CA LEU A 14 10.63 16.08 -2.97
C LEU A 14 12.14 16.27 -2.68
N PRO A 15 12.88 17.06 -3.46
CA PRO A 15 14.33 17.23 -3.26
C PRO A 15 14.70 17.83 -1.90
N ASP A 16 13.77 18.53 -1.27
CA ASP A 16 13.83 19.17 0.04
C ASP A 16 13.22 18.31 1.17
N PHE A 17 12.96 17.01 0.95
CA PHE A 17 12.21 16.15 1.89
C PHE A 17 12.78 16.14 3.32
N GLU A 18 14.09 16.31 3.47
CA GLU A 18 14.73 16.40 4.78
C GLU A 18 14.21 17.58 5.61
N SER A 19 13.99 18.73 4.95
CA SER A 19 13.47 19.95 5.55
C SER A 19 11.99 19.86 5.93
N LEU A 20 11.23 18.96 5.28
CA LEU A 20 9.81 18.75 5.53
C LEU A 20 9.52 18.01 6.85
N ARG A 21 10.51 17.26 7.35
CA ARG A 21 10.33 16.35 8.50
C ARG A 21 9.85 17.06 9.77
N GLU A 22 10.57 18.10 10.20
CA GLU A 22 10.27 18.76 11.47
C GLU A 22 8.95 19.55 11.44
N PRO A 23 8.66 20.35 10.39
CA PRO A 23 7.34 20.97 10.25
C PRO A 23 6.19 19.97 10.26
N LEU A 24 6.33 18.84 9.55
CA LEU A 24 5.30 17.80 9.52
C LEU A 24 5.13 17.12 10.88
N ARG A 25 6.24 16.85 11.59
CA ARG A 25 6.22 16.29 12.94
C ARG A 25 5.49 17.22 13.92
N ASN A 26 5.78 18.52 13.87
CA ASN A 26 5.14 19.53 14.71
C ASN A 26 3.64 19.66 14.40
N MET A 27 3.26 19.59 13.13
CA MET A 27 1.87 19.60 12.70
C MET A 27 1.11 18.37 13.24
N CYS A 28 1.67 17.16 13.10
CA CYS A 28 1.06 15.96 13.66
C CYS A 28 0.93 16.05 15.19
N ALA A 29 1.94 16.58 15.89
CA ALA A 29 1.90 16.74 17.34
C ALA A 29 0.81 17.74 17.79
N ALA A 30 0.68 18.88 17.10
CA ALA A 30 -0.36 19.87 17.38
C ALA A 30 -1.78 19.33 17.16
N LEU A 31 -1.92 18.34 16.27
CA LEU A 31 -3.18 17.67 15.96
C LEU A 31 -3.39 16.36 16.76
N ASP A 32 -2.53 16.04 17.72
CA ASP A 32 -2.56 14.77 18.48
C ASP A 32 -2.65 13.52 17.58
N ILE A 33 -1.91 13.52 16.47
CA ILE A 33 -1.88 12.43 15.50
C ILE A 33 -0.72 11.49 15.83
N LYS A 34 -0.98 10.19 15.80
CA LYS A 34 0.02 9.13 15.92
C LYS A 34 0.10 8.32 14.63
N GLY A 35 1.20 7.62 14.43
CA GLY A 35 1.43 6.87 13.19
C GLY A 35 2.83 7.00 12.65
N ILE A 36 2.98 6.68 11.38
CA ILE A 36 4.25 6.68 10.69
C ILE A 36 4.09 7.41 9.36
N ILE A 37 4.95 8.38 9.10
CA ILE A 37 5.14 9.00 7.79
C ILE A 37 6.59 8.79 7.37
N LEU A 38 6.77 8.33 6.14
CA LEU A 38 8.04 8.17 5.45
C LEU A 38 8.17 9.27 4.41
N LEU A 39 9.32 9.93 4.41
CA LEU A 39 9.70 10.94 3.44
C LEU A 39 10.98 10.48 2.75
N ALA A 40 11.01 10.57 1.43
CA ALA A 40 12.20 10.38 0.61
C ALA A 40 12.18 11.38 -0.54
N ALA A 41 13.29 11.50 -1.27
CA ALA A 41 13.34 12.33 -2.46
C ALA A 41 12.28 11.94 -3.52
N GLU A 42 11.87 10.67 -3.53
CA GLU A 42 10.84 10.12 -4.42
C GLU A 42 9.39 10.35 -3.96
N GLY A 43 9.15 10.89 -2.77
CA GLY A 43 7.79 11.23 -2.33
C GLY A 43 7.49 10.98 -0.85
N ILE A 44 6.22 10.64 -0.58
CA ILE A 44 5.66 10.46 0.76
C ILE A 44 4.82 9.18 0.86
N ASN A 45 4.88 8.49 2.00
CA ASN A 45 4.05 7.34 2.34
C ASN A 45 3.75 7.36 3.83
N GLY A 46 2.53 7.03 4.27
CA GLY A 46 2.23 6.95 5.69
C GLY A 46 0.92 6.28 6.05
N THR A 47 0.86 5.87 7.31
CA THR A 47 -0.37 5.45 7.98
C THR A 47 -0.44 6.19 9.30
N VAL A 48 -1.50 6.97 9.49
CA VAL A 48 -1.68 7.84 10.67
C VAL A 48 -3.09 7.72 11.22
N ALA A 49 -3.24 7.88 12.53
CA ALA A 49 -4.51 7.80 13.24
C ALA A 49 -4.69 8.95 14.22
N GLY A 50 -5.94 9.36 14.39
CA GLY A 50 -6.37 10.45 15.27
C GLY A 50 -7.88 10.56 15.27
N ASN A 51 -8.42 11.61 15.89
CA ASN A 51 -9.84 11.91 15.70
C ASN A 51 -10.10 12.34 14.24
N ALA A 52 -11.35 12.21 13.79
CA ALA A 52 -11.71 12.46 12.39
C ALA A 52 -11.34 13.87 11.91
N VAL A 53 -11.65 14.90 12.72
CA VAL A 53 -11.40 16.30 12.39
C VAL A 53 -9.91 16.58 12.19
N ASN A 54 -9.06 16.02 13.05
CA ASN A 54 -7.62 16.23 13.03
C ASN A 54 -6.98 15.49 11.84
N ILE A 55 -7.45 14.28 11.53
CA ILE A 55 -7.00 13.56 10.33
C ILE A 55 -7.38 14.33 9.06
N ASP A 56 -8.60 14.85 8.97
CA ASP A 56 -9.04 15.64 7.83
C ASP A 56 -8.24 16.94 7.69
N ALA A 57 -7.94 17.59 8.82
CA ALA A 57 -7.07 18.76 8.85
C ALA A 57 -5.65 18.42 8.37
N LEU A 58 -5.04 17.34 8.84
CA LEU A 58 -3.71 16.91 8.40
C LEU A 58 -3.70 16.59 6.90
N MET A 59 -4.65 15.80 6.40
CA MET A 59 -4.69 15.41 4.98
C MET A 59 -4.85 16.64 4.09
N LYS A 60 -5.69 17.60 4.49
CA LYS A 60 -5.82 18.88 3.80
C LYS A 60 -4.49 19.65 3.76
N GLN A 61 -3.75 19.71 4.87
CA GLN A 61 -2.44 20.37 4.90
C GLN A 61 -1.39 19.65 4.07
N ILE A 62 -1.39 18.31 4.02
CA ILE A 62 -0.48 17.56 3.15
C ILE A 62 -0.83 17.83 1.68
N GLN A 63 -2.10 17.83 1.29
CA GLN A 63 -2.50 17.99 -0.12
C GLN A 63 -2.42 19.44 -0.63
N GLN A 64 -2.76 20.41 0.22
CA GLN A 64 -3.02 21.80 -0.19
C GLN A 64 -2.19 22.83 0.60
N GLY A 65 -1.49 22.40 1.65
CA GLY A 65 -0.72 23.30 2.51
C GLY A 65 0.57 23.78 1.86
N ALA A 66 1.04 24.94 2.33
CA ALA A 66 2.26 25.57 1.82
C ALA A 66 3.52 24.70 2.00
N LEU A 67 3.54 23.82 3.01
CA LEU A 67 4.67 22.93 3.31
C LEU A 67 5.06 22.06 2.10
N PHE A 68 4.08 21.53 1.37
CA PHE A 68 4.32 20.72 0.19
C PHE A 68 4.18 21.50 -1.12
N GLY A 69 3.75 22.77 -1.08
CA GLY A 69 3.64 23.61 -2.27
C GLY A 69 2.78 23.00 -3.38
N GLY A 70 1.76 22.23 -3.03
CA GLY A 70 0.89 21.53 -3.99
C GLY A 70 1.48 20.28 -4.65
N ARG A 71 2.73 19.89 -4.34
CA ARG A 71 3.41 18.72 -4.94
C ARG A 71 2.76 17.38 -4.60
N THR A 72 1.99 17.34 -3.52
CA THR A 72 1.30 16.16 -2.96
C THR A 72 -0.22 16.25 -3.12
N ASN A 73 -0.71 16.90 -4.18
CA ASN A 73 -2.14 17.10 -4.43
C ASN A 73 -2.87 15.86 -5.00
N ASN A 74 -2.16 14.78 -5.32
CA ASN A 74 -2.68 13.55 -5.92
C ASN A 74 -2.36 12.32 -5.05
N LEU A 75 -2.62 12.44 -3.74
CA LEU A 75 -2.44 11.33 -2.82
C LEU A 75 -3.38 10.18 -3.16
N GLU A 76 -2.81 8.98 -3.24
CA GLU A 76 -3.56 7.74 -3.08
C GLU A 76 -3.94 7.59 -1.60
N LEU A 77 -5.09 8.16 -1.22
CA LEU A 77 -5.54 8.31 0.16
C LEU A 77 -6.75 7.42 0.47
N LYS A 78 -6.68 6.69 1.58
CA LYS A 78 -7.76 5.84 2.07
C LYS A 78 -8.01 6.06 3.54
N PHE A 79 -9.28 5.92 3.91
CA PHE A 79 -9.70 5.99 5.30
C PHE A 79 -10.23 4.64 5.77
N SER A 80 -9.95 4.33 7.02
CA SER A 80 -10.57 3.24 7.78
C SER A 80 -10.79 3.72 9.21
N THR A 81 -11.44 2.89 10.01
CA THR A 81 -11.63 3.17 11.44
C THR A 81 -10.75 2.28 12.29
N ALA A 82 -10.55 2.70 13.53
CA ALA A 82 -10.00 1.83 14.56
C ALA A 82 -10.78 1.94 15.87
N SER A 83 -10.98 0.81 16.56
CA SER A 83 -11.63 0.81 17.88
C SER A 83 -10.75 1.42 18.96
N ASP A 84 -9.45 1.14 18.90
CA ASP A 84 -8.40 1.72 19.75
C ASP A 84 -7.36 2.48 18.93
N MET A 85 -6.51 3.28 19.59
CA MET A 85 -5.45 4.03 18.92
C MET A 85 -4.38 3.04 18.40
N PRO A 86 -4.24 2.83 17.08
CA PRO A 86 -3.46 1.70 16.56
C PRO A 86 -1.94 1.96 16.54
N PHE A 87 -1.50 3.09 17.09
CA PHE A 87 -0.11 3.52 17.14
C PHE A 87 0.28 4.06 18.52
N ASN A 88 1.41 3.59 19.04
CA ASN A 88 1.94 4.07 20.32
C ASN A 88 2.41 5.53 20.27
N ARG A 89 2.98 5.98 19.14
CA ARG A 89 3.59 7.31 18.97
C ARG A 89 3.62 7.73 17.50
N MET A 90 3.82 9.03 17.27
CA MET A 90 4.11 9.57 15.94
C MET A 90 5.58 9.36 15.55
N LYS A 91 5.82 9.00 14.29
CA LYS A 91 7.15 8.91 13.67
C LYS A 91 7.13 9.56 12.30
N VAL A 92 8.00 10.53 12.06
CA VAL A 92 8.32 11.01 10.70
C VAL A 92 9.76 10.59 10.39
N ARG A 93 9.95 9.75 9.39
CA ARG A 93 11.23 9.11 9.07
C ARG A 93 11.71 9.49 7.68
N LEU A 94 12.97 9.91 7.60
CA LEU A 94 13.68 10.05 6.34
C LEU A 94 14.14 8.67 5.86
N LYS A 95 13.94 8.40 4.58
CA LYS A 95 14.30 7.15 3.92
C LYS A 95 14.94 7.45 2.57
N LYS A 96 15.66 6.45 2.05
CA LYS A 96 16.10 6.45 0.64
C LYS A 96 14.91 6.26 -0.30
N GLU A 97 13.99 5.38 0.11
CA GLU A 97 12.78 5.04 -0.63
C GLU A 97 11.58 5.01 0.34
N ILE A 98 10.41 5.49 -0.10
CA ILE A 98 9.15 5.43 0.65
C ILE A 98 8.53 4.02 0.63
N VAL A 99 9.00 3.16 -0.27
CA VAL A 99 8.87 1.71 -0.27
C VAL A 99 10.11 1.10 -0.93
N THR A 100 10.79 0.19 -0.23
CA THR A 100 12.15 -0.23 -0.61
C THR A 100 12.15 -1.39 -1.60
N LEU A 101 12.44 -1.11 -2.87
CA LEU A 101 12.73 -2.10 -3.91
C LEU A 101 14.25 -2.26 -4.13
N LYS A 102 15.06 -1.25 -3.77
CA LYS A 102 16.51 -1.18 -4.03
C LYS A 102 16.85 -1.27 -5.52
N ASP A 103 16.13 -0.50 -6.33
CA ASP A 103 16.35 -0.42 -7.77
C ASP A 103 16.57 1.02 -8.22
N ASP A 104 17.77 1.31 -8.72
CA ASP A 104 18.12 2.66 -9.16
C ASP A 104 17.61 2.98 -10.58
N GLY A 105 17.12 1.97 -11.32
CA GLY A 105 16.61 2.12 -12.69
C GLY A 105 15.10 2.39 -12.77
N THR A 106 14.37 2.09 -11.70
CA THR A 106 12.91 2.17 -11.63
C THR A 106 12.45 3.52 -11.10
N ASP A 107 11.60 4.20 -11.87
CA ASP A 107 11.00 5.49 -11.49
C ASP A 107 9.47 5.46 -11.70
N PRO A 108 8.68 5.24 -10.63
CA PRO A 108 7.22 5.24 -10.70
C PRO A 108 6.60 6.58 -11.13
N THR A 109 7.36 7.68 -11.14
CA THR A 109 6.87 8.96 -11.67
C THR A 109 6.94 9.04 -13.20
N ARG A 110 7.71 8.14 -13.83
CA ARG A 110 7.91 8.09 -15.28
C ARG A 110 7.07 7.03 -15.96
N GLN A 111 7.08 5.82 -15.42
CA GLN A 111 6.41 4.68 -16.03
C GLN A 111 5.94 3.73 -14.94
N VAL A 112 4.65 3.41 -14.98
CA VAL A 112 3.99 2.39 -14.15
C VAL A 112 3.06 1.56 -15.03
N GLY A 113 2.58 0.46 -14.48
CA GLY A 113 1.56 -0.37 -15.12
C GLY A 113 0.24 0.35 -15.32
N THR A 114 -0.70 -0.37 -15.90
CA THR A 114 -2.07 0.11 -16.08
C THR A 114 -2.85 -0.09 -14.79
N TYR A 115 -3.28 1.02 -14.18
CA TYR A 115 -4.21 0.96 -13.05
C TYR A 115 -5.54 0.34 -13.47
N VAL A 116 -6.06 -0.54 -12.63
CA VAL A 116 -7.39 -1.13 -12.78
C VAL A 116 -8.20 -0.87 -11.52
N ASP A 117 -9.38 -0.29 -11.67
CA ASP A 117 -10.25 0.04 -10.57
C ASP A 117 -10.88 -1.24 -9.98
N ALA A 118 -11.30 -1.19 -8.72
CA ALA A 118 -11.77 -2.37 -8.00
C ALA A 118 -12.94 -3.07 -8.72
N GLN A 119 -13.83 -2.30 -9.35
CA GLN A 119 -15.00 -2.78 -10.08
C GLN A 119 -14.63 -3.65 -11.28
N ASP A 120 -13.54 -3.31 -11.97
CA ASP A 120 -13.08 -4.02 -13.17
C ASP A 120 -12.07 -5.14 -12.82
N TRP A 121 -11.59 -5.17 -11.57
CA TRP A 121 -10.53 -6.08 -11.12
C TRP A 121 -10.92 -7.55 -11.26
N ASN A 122 -12.12 -7.92 -10.82
CA ASN A 122 -12.58 -9.30 -10.83
C ASN A 122 -12.64 -9.91 -12.25
N GLU A 123 -13.09 -9.11 -13.22
CA GLU A 123 -13.14 -9.49 -14.63
C GLU A 123 -11.74 -9.64 -15.21
N LEU A 124 -10.84 -8.68 -14.93
CA LEU A 124 -9.45 -8.75 -15.37
C LEU A 124 -8.77 -10.04 -14.89
N ILE A 125 -8.86 -10.34 -13.60
CA ILE A 125 -8.18 -11.50 -13.00
C ILE A 125 -8.89 -12.84 -13.31
N ALA A 126 -10.05 -12.80 -13.99
CA ALA A 126 -10.72 -13.99 -14.53
C ALA A 126 -10.23 -14.34 -15.95
N ARG A 127 -9.46 -13.47 -16.62
CA ARG A 127 -9.01 -13.72 -17.98
C ARG A 127 -8.10 -14.95 -18.03
N PRO A 128 -8.33 -15.88 -18.99
CA PRO A 128 -7.45 -17.04 -19.17
C PRO A 128 -6.02 -16.60 -19.46
N GLY A 129 -5.04 -17.22 -18.78
CA GLY A 129 -3.63 -16.91 -18.96
C GLY A 129 -3.12 -15.68 -18.20
N MET A 130 -3.98 -15.01 -17.42
CA MET A 130 -3.56 -13.91 -16.53
C MET A 130 -2.69 -14.44 -15.39
N VAL A 131 -1.47 -13.89 -15.26
CA VAL A 131 -0.65 -14.12 -14.07
C VAL A 131 -1.06 -13.14 -12.99
N LEU A 132 -1.84 -13.62 -12.02
CA LEU A 132 -2.20 -12.85 -10.84
C LEU A 132 -1.08 -12.97 -9.81
N LEU A 133 -0.45 -11.86 -9.43
CA LEU A 133 0.73 -11.86 -8.58
C LEU A 133 0.50 -11.02 -7.32
N ASP A 134 0.68 -11.66 -6.17
CA ASP A 134 0.76 -10.97 -4.89
C ASP A 134 2.15 -10.35 -4.75
N THR A 135 2.25 -9.05 -4.51
CA THR A 135 3.56 -8.38 -4.34
C THR A 135 3.94 -8.19 -2.88
N ARG A 136 3.22 -8.86 -1.97
CA ARG A 136 3.39 -8.75 -0.54
C ARG A 136 4.39 -9.76 0.02
N ASN A 137 4.78 -9.57 1.28
CA ASN A 137 5.63 -10.53 1.95
C ASN A 137 4.82 -11.77 2.33
N ASP A 138 5.48 -12.91 2.46
CA ASP A 138 4.90 -14.22 2.78
C ASP A 138 3.87 -14.19 3.94
N PHE A 139 4.20 -13.58 5.08
CA PHE A 139 3.28 -13.49 6.23
C PHE A 139 1.99 -12.72 5.92
N GLU A 140 2.01 -11.80 4.95
CA GLU A 140 0.81 -11.08 4.51
C GLU A 140 -0.04 -11.94 3.58
N VAL A 141 0.60 -12.81 2.78
CA VAL A 141 -0.07 -13.76 1.88
C VAL A 141 -0.75 -14.86 2.68
N GLU A 142 -0.07 -15.40 3.69
CA GLU A 142 -0.62 -16.41 4.61
C GLU A 142 -1.91 -15.96 5.31
N MET A 143 -2.03 -14.66 5.63
CA MET A 143 -3.21 -14.09 6.27
C MET A 143 -4.43 -14.02 5.34
N GLY A 144 -4.21 -13.91 4.04
CA GLY A 144 -5.26 -13.80 3.05
C GLY A 144 -4.70 -13.31 1.72
N THR A 145 -5.27 -13.77 0.62
CA THR A 145 -4.86 -13.39 -0.75
C THR A 145 -6.02 -13.56 -1.74
N PHE A 146 -5.85 -13.13 -2.99
CA PHE A 146 -6.81 -13.42 -4.04
C PHE A 146 -6.71 -14.88 -4.49
N GLU A 147 -7.86 -15.50 -4.75
CA GLU A 147 -7.90 -16.88 -5.24
C GLU A 147 -7.12 -17.04 -6.55
N GLY A 148 -6.16 -17.98 -6.57
CA GLY A 148 -5.30 -18.25 -7.71
C GLY A 148 -4.11 -17.29 -7.87
N ALA A 149 -3.86 -16.40 -6.91
CA ALA A 149 -2.68 -15.54 -6.92
C ALA A 149 -1.39 -16.36 -6.69
N VAL A 150 -0.33 -16.00 -7.40
CA VAL A 150 1.03 -16.47 -7.20
C VAL A 150 1.60 -15.79 -5.96
N ASP A 151 2.07 -16.60 -5.01
CA ASP A 151 2.87 -16.16 -3.87
C ASP A 151 4.35 -16.11 -4.28
N PRO A 152 5.03 -14.95 -4.20
CA PRO A 152 6.44 -14.85 -4.52
C PRO A 152 7.35 -15.41 -3.42
N HIS A 153 6.81 -15.77 -2.25
CA HIS A 153 7.53 -16.29 -1.08
C HIS A 153 8.68 -15.39 -0.61
N ILE A 154 8.52 -14.07 -0.73
CA ILE A 154 9.52 -13.09 -0.32
C ILE A 154 9.35 -12.70 1.16
N LYS A 155 10.46 -12.55 1.88
CA LYS A 155 10.46 -12.02 3.26
C LYS A 155 10.43 -10.50 3.28
N SER A 156 10.89 -9.87 2.21
CA SER A 156 10.88 -8.42 2.05
C SER A 156 10.63 -8.00 0.60
N PHE A 157 9.97 -6.86 0.41
CA PHE A 157 9.69 -6.35 -0.94
C PHE A 157 10.96 -6.09 -1.78
N SER A 158 12.13 -5.90 -1.16
CA SER A 158 13.39 -5.77 -1.92
C SER A 158 13.83 -7.06 -2.63
N GLU A 159 13.29 -8.22 -2.25
CA GLU A 159 13.53 -9.51 -2.90
C GLU A 159 12.64 -9.71 -4.14
N PHE A 160 11.64 -8.84 -4.37
CA PHE A 160 10.72 -8.96 -5.51
C PHE A 160 11.45 -9.03 -6.86
N LYS A 161 12.54 -8.29 -7.02
CA LYS A 161 13.34 -8.30 -8.25
C LYS A 161 13.94 -9.67 -8.53
N GLU A 162 14.47 -10.30 -7.48
CA GLU A 162 15.05 -11.63 -7.59
C GLU A 162 13.98 -12.66 -7.94
N PHE A 163 12.81 -12.58 -7.30
CA PHE A 163 11.66 -13.41 -7.68
C PHE A 163 11.28 -13.22 -9.16
N ALA A 164 11.12 -11.97 -9.60
CA ALA A 164 10.69 -11.64 -10.94
C ALA A 164 11.69 -12.12 -12.00
N ASP A 165 12.99 -11.87 -11.78
CA ASP A 165 14.05 -12.23 -12.74
C ASP A 165 14.24 -13.74 -12.89
N HIS A 166 13.96 -14.54 -11.85
CA HIS A 166 14.13 -15.99 -11.87
C HIS A 166 12.86 -16.75 -12.26
N THR A 167 11.69 -16.21 -11.95
CA THR A 167 10.41 -16.93 -12.07
C THR A 167 9.59 -16.48 -13.28
N LEU A 168 9.60 -15.18 -13.58
CA LEU A 168 8.77 -14.60 -14.63
C LEU A 168 9.54 -14.52 -15.95
N ASP A 169 8.83 -14.74 -17.05
CA ASP A 169 9.37 -14.68 -18.41
C ASP A 169 8.48 -13.78 -19.27
N PRO A 170 8.97 -12.65 -19.81
CA PRO A 170 8.18 -11.75 -20.66
C PRO A 170 7.59 -12.40 -21.92
N ALA A 171 8.16 -13.52 -22.40
CA ALA A 171 7.64 -14.25 -23.56
C ALA A 171 6.48 -15.17 -23.20
N ARG A 172 6.46 -15.70 -21.97
CA ARG A 172 5.42 -16.61 -21.45
C ARG A 172 4.31 -15.83 -20.73
N ASP A 173 4.70 -14.94 -19.83
CA ASP A 173 3.84 -14.22 -18.90
C ASP A 173 3.44 -12.87 -19.50
N THR A 174 2.66 -12.92 -20.58
CA THR A 174 2.36 -11.75 -21.41
C THR A 174 1.32 -10.81 -20.80
N GLU A 175 0.55 -11.27 -19.83
CA GLU A 175 -0.41 -10.48 -19.04
C GLU A 175 -0.21 -10.75 -17.55
N ILE A 176 0.11 -9.70 -16.79
CA ILE A 176 0.35 -9.77 -15.35
C ILE A 176 -0.57 -8.78 -14.66
N ALA A 177 -1.32 -9.23 -13.66
CA ALA A 177 -2.10 -8.40 -12.76
C ALA A 177 -1.52 -8.47 -11.35
N MET A 178 -1.19 -7.34 -10.75
CA MET A 178 -0.55 -7.27 -9.43
C MET A 178 -1.36 -6.53 -8.40
N PHE A 179 -1.21 -6.93 -7.14
CA PHE A 179 -1.83 -6.24 -6.02
C PHE A 179 -0.93 -6.25 -4.78
N CYS A 180 -1.22 -5.34 -3.87
CA CYS A 180 -0.73 -5.30 -2.50
C CYS A 180 -1.75 -4.58 -1.62
N THR A 181 -1.44 -4.38 -0.35
CA THR A 181 -2.35 -3.74 0.63
C THR A 181 -2.90 -2.39 0.14
N GLY A 182 -2.00 -1.46 -0.21
CA GLY A 182 -2.36 -0.07 -0.50
C GLY A 182 -2.12 0.40 -1.93
N GLY A 183 -1.41 -0.36 -2.76
CA GLY A 183 -1.03 -0.02 -4.14
C GLY A 183 0.45 0.36 -4.32
N ILE A 184 1.10 0.96 -3.31
CA ILE A 184 2.44 1.54 -3.44
C ILE A 184 3.55 0.57 -3.91
N ARG A 185 3.49 -0.72 -3.53
CA ARG A 185 4.45 -1.73 -4.00
C ARG A 185 4.26 -2.02 -5.48
N CYS A 186 3.01 -2.07 -5.95
CA CYS A 186 2.68 -2.35 -7.34
C CYS A 186 3.15 -1.25 -8.28
N GLU A 187 3.26 -0.01 -7.82
CA GLU A 187 3.87 1.09 -8.58
C GLU A 187 5.32 0.76 -8.95
N LYS A 188 6.14 0.39 -7.96
CA LYS A 188 7.54 0.01 -8.19
C LYS A 188 7.66 -1.33 -8.93
N ALA A 189 6.88 -2.33 -8.52
CA ALA A 189 6.90 -3.64 -9.15
C ALA A 189 6.52 -3.56 -10.64
N SER A 190 5.49 -2.78 -10.99
CA SER A 190 5.07 -2.63 -12.38
C SER A 190 6.07 -1.86 -13.22
N SER A 191 6.60 -0.76 -12.69
CA SER A 191 7.68 -0.02 -13.34
C SER A 191 8.90 -0.92 -13.60
N TYR A 192 9.26 -1.75 -12.62
CA TYR A 192 10.33 -2.75 -12.76
C TYR A 192 10.04 -3.76 -13.88
N LEU A 193 8.88 -4.42 -13.87
CA LEU A 193 8.51 -5.40 -14.91
C LEU A 193 8.47 -4.75 -16.30
N LEU A 194 7.91 -3.55 -16.44
CA LEU A 194 7.92 -2.84 -17.72
C LEU A 194 9.36 -2.59 -18.22
N SER A 195 10.29 -2.24 -17.33
CA SER A 195 11.71 -2.08 -17.68
C SER A 195 12.39 -3.39 -18.11
N ARG A 196 11.85 -4.54 -17.71
CA ARG A 196 12.30 -5.89 -18.11
C ARG A 196 11.63 -6.41 -19.39
N GLY A 197 10.79 -5.61 -20.03
CA GLY A 197 10.18 -5.94 -21.32
C GLY A 197 8.82 -6.64 -21.24
N PHE A 198 8.24 -6.76 -20.03
CA PHE A 198 6.84 -7.15 -19.90
C PHE A 198 5.94 -6.07 -20.51
N LYS A 199 4.93 -6.47 -21.29
CA LYS A 199 4.13 -5.53 -22.08
C LYS A 199 2.84 -5.11 -21.40
N ASN A 200 2.10 -6.08 -20.85
CA ASN A 200 0.80 -5.84 -20.23
C ASN A 200 0.90 -6.10 -18.73
N VAL A 201 1.23 -5.05 -17.99
CA VAL A 201 1.33 -5.08 -16.53
C VAL A 201 0.22 -4.22 -15.96
N PHE A 202 -0.71 -4.84 -15.24
CA PHE A 202 -1.84 -4.22 -14.58
C PHE A 202 -1.66 -4.23 -13.07
N HIS A 203 -2.26 -3.27 -12.39
CA HIS A 203 -2.24 -3.25 -10.93
C HIS A 203 -3.50 -2.64 -10.33
N LEU A 204 -3.93 -3.20 -9.21
CA LEU A 204 -5.15 -2.80 -8.52
C LEU A 204 -5.00 -1.39 -7.94
N ARG A 205 -5.78 -0.44 -8.48
CA ARG A 205 -5.80 0.93 -7.97
C ARG A 205 -6.27 0.93 -6.53
N GLY A 206 -5.46 1.54 -5.66
CA GLY A 206 -5.70 1.53 -4.23
C GLY A 206 -5.51 0.16 -3.53
N GLY A 207 -5.06 -0.88 -4.23
CA GLY A 207 -4.79 -2.19 -3.66
C GLY A 207 -5.99 -2.84 -2.96
N ILE A 208 -5.69 -3.86 -2.14
CA ILE A 208 -6.67 -4.69 -1.45
C ILE A 208 -7.62 -3.86 -0.60
N LEU A 209 -7.13 -2.82 0.09
CA LEU A 209 -7.99 -1.97 0.92
C LEU A 209 -9.10 -1.30 0.11
N LYS A 210 -8.81 -0.81 -1.11
CA LYS A 210 -9.86 -0.22 -1.95
C LYS A 210 -10.85 -1.26 -2.44
N TYR A 211 -10.34 -2.44 -2.78
CA TYR A 211 -11.18 -3.57 -3.19
C TYR A 211 -12.15 -4.00 -2.08
N LEU A 212 -11.66 -4.21 -0.85
CA LEU A 212 -12.49 -4.60 0.29
C LEU A 212 -13.50 -3.54 0.74
N GLU A 213 -13.21 -2.25 0.48
CA GLU A 213 -14.15 -1.14 0.68
C GLU A 213 -15.28 -1.15 -0.36
N THR A 214 -14.97 -1.52 -1.59
CA THR A 214 -15.80 -1.23 -2.76
C THR A 214 -16.60 -2.44 -3.24
N ILE A 215 -16.00 -3.64 -3.21
CA ILE A 215 -16.60 -4.86 -3.75
C ILE A 215 -17.38 -5.57 -2.64
N PRO A 216 -18.68 -5.87 -2.85
CA PRO A 216 -19.48 -6.64 -1.92
C PRO A 216 -18.83 -8.01 -1.62
N GLU A 217 -18.90 -8.45 -0.37
CA GLU A 217 -18.27 -9.71 0.06
C GLU A 217 -18.76 -10.94 -0.75
N GLY A 218 -20.03 -10.97 -1.15
CA GLY A 218 -20.59 -12.05 -1.98
C GLY A 218 -20.06 -12.09 -3.42
N GLU A 219 -19.47 -11.01 -3.91
CA GLU A 219 -18.84 -10.90 -5.24
C GLU A 219 -17.30 -10.93 -5.15
N SER A 220 -16.77 -11.05 -3.93
CA SER A 220 -15.36 -10.95 -3.66
C SER A 220 -14.60 -12.20 -4.05
N ARG A 221 -13.45 -12.02 -4.70
CA ARG A 221 -12.45 -13.04 -4.98
C ARG A 221 -11.31 -13.07 -3.94
N TRP A 222 -11.34 -12.15 -2.99
CA TRP A 222 -10.44 -12.13 -1.83
C TRP A 222 -10.79 -13.23 -0.83
N LYS A 223 -9.77 -13.91 -0.28
CA LYS A 223 -9.90 -14.93 0.79
C LYS A 223 -9.05 -14.53 1.99
N GLY A 224 -9.56 -14.77 3.20
CA GLY A 224 -8.86 -14.42 4.45
C GLY A 224 -8.94 -12.93 4.78
N ASP A 225 -7.98 -12.44 5.55
CA ASP A 225 -7.92 -11.07 6.03
C ASP A 225 -6.74 -10.30 5.43
N CYS A 226 -6.86 -8.98 5.34
CA CYS A 226 -5.83 -8.12 4.77
C CYS A 226 -4.94 -7.55 5.86
N PHE A 227 -3.68 -7.99 5.90
CA PHE A 227 -2.69 -7.49 6.85
C PHE A 227 -2.48 -5.96 6.72
N VAL A 228 -2.41 -5.28 7.87
CA VAL A 228 -2.08 -3.86 7.98
C VAL A 228 -0.94 -3.62 8.98
N PHE A 229 -0.08 -2.65 8.67
CA PHE A 229 1.16 -2.37 9.42
C PHE A 229 0.93 -1.50 10.68
N ASP A 230 -0.07 -1.86 11.48
CA ASP A 230 -0.43 -1.19 12.73
C ASP A 230 -1.08 -2.19 13.72
N GLN A 231 -1.47 -1.73 14.91
CA GLN A 231 -1.94 -2.64 15.97
C GLN A 231 -3.27 -3.34 15.67
N ARG A 232 -3.95 -3.00 14.58
CA ARG A 232 -5.15 -3.72 14.13
C ARG A 232 -4.82 -5.08 13.55
N ILE A 233 -3.58 -5.28 13.08
CA ILE A 233 -3.05 -6.50 12.46
C ILE A 233 -3.71 -6.82 11.12
N ALA A 234 -5.04 -6.88 11.05
CA ALA A 234 -5.78 -7.30 9.87
C ALA A 234 -7.13 -6.56 9.72
N LEU A 235 -7.54 -6.36 8.47
CA LEU A 235 -8.85 -5.82 8.10
C LEU A 235 -9.60 -6.78 7.17
N GLY A 236 -10.90 -6.90 7.37
CA GLY A 236 -11.81 -7.64 6.51
C GLY A 236 -12.57 -6.76 5.51
N HIS A 237 -13.60 -7.33 4.88
CA HIS A 237 -14.55 -6.59 4.04
C HIS A 237 -15.18 -5.42 4.79
N GLY A 238 -15.44 -4.34 4.04
CA GLY A 238 -15.89 -3.07 4.60
C GLY A 238 -14.83 -2.35 5.44
N LEU A 239 -13.55 -2.77 5.34
CA LEU A 239 -12.43 -2.26 6.14
C LEU A 239 -12.67 -2.41 7.65
N THR A 240 -13.37 -3.48 8.03
CA THR A 240 -13.69 -3.79 9.41
C THR A 240 -12.48 -4.40 10.10
N GLU A 241 -12.20 -3.97 11.33
CA GLU A 241 -11.20 -4.62 12.16
C GLU A 241 -11.61 -6.06 12.42
N ARG A 242 -10.67 -6.97 12.18
CA ARG A 242 -10.82 -8.35 12.60
C ARG A 242 -10.28 -8.45 14.02
N ALA A 243 -11.07 -9.02 14.92
CA ALA A 243 -10.58 -9.35 16.25
C ALA A 243 -9.32 -10.20 16.05
N ALA A 244 -8.23 -9.86 16.75
CA ALA A 244 -7.09 -10.76 16.82
C ALA A 244 -7.65 -12.11 17.29
N GLN A 245 -7.70 -13.09 16.39
CA GLN A 245 -7.66 -14.46 16.84
C GLN A 245 -6.29 -14.57 17.47
N LEU A 246 -6.25 -14.39 18.80
CA LEU A 246 -5.19 -14.94 19.61
C LEU A 246 -5.08 -16.38 19.12
N GLN A 247 -3.99 -16.70 18.42
CA GLN A 247 -3.62 -18.08 18.22
C GLN A 247 -3.53 -18.66 19.63
N GLY A 248 -4.58 -19.36 20.03
CA GLY A 248 -4.51 -20.30 21.11
C GLY A 248 -3.63 -21.42 20.61
N ASP A 249 -2.38 -21.39 21.05
CA ASP A 249 -1.52 -22.55 21.20
C ASP A 249 -0.83 -22.37 22.56
N ASP A 250 -1.65 -22.46 23.61
CA ASP A 250 -1.22 -23.12 24.84
C ASP A 250 -1.53 -24.61 24.61
N ASP A 251 -0.63 -25.29 23.89
CA ASP A 251 -0.57 -26.76 23.85
C ASP A 251 0.89 -27.19 24.09
N GLU A 252 1.06 -27.85 25.25
CA GLU A 252 2.21 -28.60 25.82
C GLU A 252 3.50 -27.87 26.27
#